data_AF-A0A966CIY4-F1
#
_entry.id   AF-A0A966CIY4-F1
#
_cell.length_a   1.000
_cell.length_b   1.000
_cell.length_c   1.000
_cell.angle_alpha   90.00
_cell.angle_beta   90.00
_cell.angle_gamma   90.00
#
_symmetry.space_group_name_H-M   'P 1'
#
loop_
_entity.id
_entity.type
_entity.pdbx_description
1 polymer ?
#
loop_
_entity_poly.entity_id
_entity_poly.type
_entity_poly.pdbx_seq_one_letter_code
_entity_poly.pdbx_strand_id
1 'polypeptide(L)'
;MIESAYRIGHPAPFPIELPYRLIQLYTFEDEVVLDPFVGSSTTCLAALKTKRRYIGYENDKKYYELAERRIEEYLQSQNTLFNQQTNTSQKIALIANV
;
A
#
# COMPACT_ATOMS: atom_id res chain seq x y z
N MET A 1 -12.36 10.21 -2.72
CA MET A 1 -11.54 11.20 -3.45
C MET A 1 -10.92 10.47 -4.63
N ILE A 2 -11.13 10.93 -5.86
CA ILE A 2 -10.63 10.24 -7.07
C ILE A 2 -9.12 10.54 -7.17
N GLU A 3 -8.28 9.51 -7.08
CA GLU A 3 -6.84 9.64 -7.30
C GLU A 3 -6.59 9.75 -8.82
N SER A 4 -6.14 10.91 -9.31
CA SER A 4 -5.84 11.11 -10.72
C SER A 4 -4.38 10.74 -11.05
N ALA A 5 -4.15 10.11 -12.21
CA ALA A 5 -2.83 9.71 -12.70
C ALA A 5 -1.77 10.82 -12.61
N TYR A 6 -2.20 12.06 -12.87
CA TYR A 6 -1.35 13.26 -12.83
C TYR A 6 -0.83 13.60 -11.42
N ARG A 7 -1.59 13.30 -10.35
CA ARG A 7 -1.17 13.58 -8.96
C ARG A 7 -0.14 12.59 -8.42
N ILE A 8 -0.07 11.40 -8.99
CA ILE A 8 0.73 10.28 -8.46
C ILE A 8 2.03 10.09 -9.24
N GLY A 9 2.12 10.62 -10.46
CA GLY A 9 3.29 10.40 -11.33
C GLY A 9 3.35 8.97 -11.89
N HIS A 10 2.25 8.22 -11.78
CA HIS A 10 2.08 6.91 -12.38
C HIS A 10 1.00 7.01 -13.47
N PRO A 11 1.21 6.41 -14.66
CA PRO A 11 0.30 6.59 -15.79
C PRO A 11 -1.10 5.99 -15.59
N ALA A 12 -1.27 5.04 -14.66
CA ALA A 12 -2.56 4.35 -14.46
C ALA A 12 -2.82 3.84 -13.01
N PRO A 13 -2.88 4.70 -11.98
CA PRO A 13 -3.33 4.28 -10.65
C PRO A 13 -4.84 4.01 -10.65
N PHE A 14 -5.26 2.88 -10.08
CA PHE A 14 -6.68 2.65 -9.76
C PHE A 14 -7.05 3.30 -8.42
N PRO A 15 -8.34 3.61 -8.17
CA PRO A 15 -8.77 4.16 -6.88
C PRO A 15 -8.57 3.17 -5.73
N ILE A 16 -8.09 3.65 -4.59
CA ILE A 16 -7.87 2.83 -3.37
C ILE A 16 -9.13 2.09 -2.87
N GLU A 17 -10.31 2.59 -3.21
CA GLU A 17 -11.58 1.96 -2.86
C GLU A 17 -11.73 0.56 -3.50
N LEU A 18 -11.15 0.36 -4.69
CA LEU A 18 -11.22 -0.92 -5.40
C LEU A 18 -10.53 -2.07 -4.63
N PRO A 19 -9.22 -2.01 -4.33
CA PRO A 19 -8.57 -3.05 -3.53
C PRO A 19 -9.12 -3.10 -2.11
N TYR A 20 -9.53 -1.97 -1.52
CA TYR A 20 -10.10 -1.94 -0.17
C TYR A 20 -11.31 -2.86 -0.05
N ARG A 21 -12.26 -2.76 -0.99
CA ARG A 21 -13.44 -3.62 -1.01
C ARG A 21 -13.09 -5.09 -1.23
N LEU A 22 -12.19 -5.37 -2.18
CA LEU A 22 -11.78 -6.75 -2.48
C LEU A 22 -11.09 -7.40 -1.27
N ILE A 23 -10.19 -6.69 -0.60
CA ILE A 23 -9.50 -7.19 0.60
C ILE A 23 -10.51 -7.47 1.71
N GLN A 24 -11.48 -6.58 1.96
CA GLN A 24 -12.51 -6.82 2.97
C GLN A 24 -13.41 -8.01 2.66
N LEU A 25 -13.69 -8.28 1.37
CA LEU A 25 -14.58 -9.38 0.95
C LEU A 25 -13.89 -10.75 0.99
N TYR A 26 -12.60 -10.80 0.69
CA TYR A 26 -11.89 -12.06 0.42
C TYR A 26 -10.83 -12.43 1.46
N THR A 27 -10.61 -11.61 2.48
CA THR A 27 -9.59 -11.88 3.51
C THR A 27 -10.10 -11.54 4.91
N PHE A 28 -9.47 -12.13 5.92
CA PHE A 28 -9.62 -11.74 7.32
C PHE A 28 -8.53 -10.76 7.77
N GLU A 29 -8.75 -10.11 8.92
CA GLU A 29 -7.72 -9.29 9.56
C GLU A 29 -6.45 -10.13 9.79
N ASP A 30 -5.27 -9.51 9.70
CA ASP A 30 -3.97 -10.18 9.80
C ASP A 30 -3.66 -11.24 8.71
N GLU A 31 -4.47 -11.40 7.68
CA GLU A 31 -4.06 -12.20 6.51
C GLU A 31 -3.13 -11.41 5.57
N VAL A 32 -2.52 -12.10 4.62
CA VAL A 32 -1.51 -11.54 3.71
C VAL A 32 -2.11 -11.27 2.33
N VAL A 33 -1.96 -10.05 1.86
CA VAL A 33 -2.30 -9.63 0.49
C VAL A 33 -1.03 -9.60 -0.35
N LEU A 34 -1.02 -10.34 -1.46
CA LEU A 34 0.06 -10.30 -2.45
C LEU A 34 -0.34 -9.41 -3.63
N ASP A 35 0.50 -8.43 -3.94
CA ASP A 35 0.43 -7.67 -5.19
C ASP A 35 1.76 -7.77 -5.95
N PRO A 36 1.83 -8.57 -7.03
CA PRO A 36 3.05 -8.75 -7.80
C PRO A 36 3.38 -7.56 -8.73
N PHE A 37 2.51 -6.56 -8.82
CA PHE A 37 2.66 -5.41 -9.72
C PHE A 37 2.25 -4.12 -9.01
N VAL A 38 2.94 -3.80 -7.91
CA VAL A 38 2.44 -2.80 -6.95
C VAL A 38 2.33 -1.40 -7.54
N GLY A 39 3.17 -1.05 -8.53
CA GLY A 39 3.20 0.27 -9.13
C GLY A 39 3.30 1.36 -8.08
N SER A 40 2.24 2.16 -7.95
CA SER A 40 2.14 3.24 -6.96
C SER A 40 1.66 2.81 -5.56
N SER A 41 1.75 1.53 -5.18
CA SER A 41 1.41 0.98 -3.86
C SER A 41 -0.05 1.08 -3.39
N THR A 42 -1.02 1.26 -4.29
CA THR A 42 -2.43 1.44 -3.90
C THR A 42 -2.99 0.22 -3.17
N THR A 43 -2.67 -1.00 -3.61
CA THR A 43 -3.07 -2.25 -2.92
C THR A 43 -2.46 -2.35 -1.53
N CYS A 44 -1.17 -2.03 -1.37
CA CYS A 44 -0.50 -2.06 -0.07
C CYS A 44 -1.13 -1.07 0.92
N LEU A 45 -1.46 0.14 0.47
CA LEU A 45 -2.16 1.12 1.30
C LEU A 45 -3.55 0.62 1.72
N ALA A 46 -4.28 -0.03 0.82
CA ALA A 46 -5.57 -0.63 1.15
C ALA A 46 -5.44 -1.80 2.14
N ALA A 47 -4.40 -2.64 2.00
CA ALA A 47 -4.10 -3.70 2.96
C ALA A 47 -3.81 -3.13 4.35
N LEU A 48 -2.95 -2.11 4.46
CA LEU A 48 -2.68 -1.41 5.72
C LEU A 48 -3.95 -0.79 6.32
N LYS A 49 -4.76 -0.11 5.50
CA LYS A 49 -6.03 0.50 5.94
C LYS A 49 -7.03 -0.53 6.48
N THR A 50 -7.00 -1.74 5.94
CA THR A 50 -7.84 -2.86 6.39
C THR A 50 -7.15 -3.73 7.44
N LYS A 51 -5.98 -3.35 7.96
CA LYS A 51 -5.22 -4.14 8.95
C LYS A 51 -4.84 -5.55 8.46
N ARG A 52 -4.56 -5.68 7.17
CA ARG A 52 -3.94 -6.87 6.58
C ARG A 52 -2.44 -6.62 6.45
N ARG A 53 -1.68 -7.71 6.36
CA ARG A 53 -0.28 -7.65 5.95
C ARG A 53 -0.18 -7.67 4.44
N TYR A 54 0.92 -7.21 3.87
CA TYR A 54 1.13 -7.28 2.43
C TYR A 54 2.53 -7.71 2.02
N ILE A 55 2.62 -8.28 0.82
CA ILE A 55 3.84 -8.51 0.05
C ILE A 55 3.65 -7.83 -1.31
N GLY A 56 4.59 -6.96 -1.67
CA GLY A 56 4.55 -6.25 -2.95
C GLY A 56 5.82 -6.46 -3.77
N TYR A 57 5.68 -6.61 -5.09
CA TYR A 57 6.80 -6.61 -6.05
C TYR A 57 6.70 -5.49 -7.07
N GLU A 58 7.79 -4.73 -7.24
CA GLU A 58 7.91 -3.69 -8.27
C GLU A 58 9.30 -3.73 -8.88
N ASN A 59 9.40 -3.84 -10.21
CA ASN A 59 10.68 -3.96 -10.90
C ASN A 59 11.26 -2.60 -11.33
N ASP A 60 10.42 -1.57 -11.50
CA ASP A 60 10.89 -0.23 -11.83
C ASP A 60 11.30 0.51 -10.56
N LYS A 61 12.58 0.85 -10.45
CA LYS A 61 13.15 1.57 -9.31
C LYS A 61 12.39 2.86 -8.96
N LYS A 62 11.92 3.63 -9.96
CA LYS A 62 11.20 4.88 -9.71
C LYS A 62 9.85 4.63 -9.06
N TYR A 63 9.14 3.58 -9.48
CA TYR A 63 7.86 3.21 -8.88
C TYR A 63 8.06 2.57 -7.52
N TYR A 64 9.11 1.78 -7.32
CA TYR A 64 9.50 1.28 -6.01
C TYR A 64 9.74 2.43 -5.01
N GLU A 65 10.54 3.42 -5.37
CA GLU A 65 10.82 4.58 -4.51
C GLU A 65 9.55 5.39 -4.21
N LEU A 66 8.67 5.55 -5.20
CA LEU A 66 7.37 6.19 -5.02
C LEU A 66 6.47 5.39 -4.06
N ALA A 67 6.42 4.07 -4.23
CA ALA A 67 5.64 3.15 -3.40
C ALA A 67 6.11 3.20 -1.94
N GLU A 68 7.42 3.08 -1.68
CA GLU A 68 7.99 3.18 -0.34
C GLU A 68 7.62 4.50 0.33
N ARG A 69 7.84 5.62 -0.36
CA ARG A 69 7.51 6.95 0.18
C ARG A 69 6.03 7.05 0.57
N ARG A 70 5.11 6.62 -0.30
CA ARG A 70 3.66 6.66 -0.02
C ARG A 70 3.28 5.82 1.19
N ILE A 71 3.90 4.64 1.33
CA ILE A 71 3.68 3.74 2.46
C ILE A 71 4.18 4.38 3.76
N GLU A 72 5.38 4.96 3.75
CA GLU A 72 5.96 5.64 4.90
C GLU A 72 5.13 6.85 5.34
N GLU A 73 4.72 7.71 4.40
CA GLU A 73 3.85 8.86 4.66
C GLU A 73 2.54 8.43 5.33
N TYR A 74 1.93 7.34 4.84
CA TYR A 74 0.71 6.80 5.43
C TYR A 74 0.92 6.29 6.86
N LEU A 75 1.98 5.54 7.11
CA LEU A 75 2.29 5.02 8.46
C LEU A 75 2.60 6.16 9.44
N GLN A 76 3.34 7.18 9.00
CA GLN A 76 3.60 8.39 9.80
C GLN A 76 2.31 9.15 10.12
N SER A 77 1.39 9.30 9.16
CA SER A 77 0.13 10.00 9.38
C SER A 77 -0.76 9.32 10.43
N GLN A 78 -0.64 7.99 10.58
CA GLN A 78 -1.38 7.25 11.61
C GLN A 78 -0.80 7.48 13.02
N ASN A 79 0.53 7.59 13.14
CA ASN A 79 1.20 7.86 14.43
C ASN A 79 0.91 9.25 14.99
N THR A 80 0.81 10.26 14.13
CA THR A 80 0.59 11.65 14.59
C THR A 80 -0.83 11.86 15.11
N LEU A 81 -1.79 11.03 14.70
CA LEU A 81 -3.21 11.20 15.02
C LEU A 81 -3.63 10.42 16.28
N PHE A 82 -2.96 9.31 16.57
CA PHE A 82 -3.18 8.51 17.76
C PHE A 82 -1.80 8.14 18.32
N ASN A 83 -1.49 8.51 19.56
CA ASN A 83 -0.27 8.10 20.29
C ASN A 83 -0.25 6.57 20.57
N GLN A 84 -0.53 5.75 19.56
CA GLN A 84 -0.48 4.30 19.58
C GLN A 84 0.66 3.87 18.64
N GLN A 85 1.50 2.95 19.10
CA GLN A 85 2.51 2.33 18.23
C GLN A 85 1.83 1.74 16.99
N THR A 86 2.03 2.34 15.81
CA THR A 86 1.68 1.65 14.56
C THR A 86 2.54 0.39 14.46
N ASN A 87 1.87 -0.75 14.33
CA ASN A 87 2.53 -2.03 14.18
C ASN A 87 3.20 -2.08 12.79
N THR A 88 4.50 -1.79 12.73
CA THR A 88 5.36 -2.03 11.55
C THR A 88 5.24 -3.47 11.04
N SER A 89 4.80 -4.38 11.92
CA SER A 89 4.44 -5.79 11.71
C SER A 89 3.50 -6.08 10.52
N GLN A 90 2.83 -5.07 9.95
CA GLN A 90 1.96 -5.24 8.78
C GLN A 90 2.69 -5.20 7.42
N LYS A 91 3.89 -4.62 7.36
CA LYS A 91 4.74 -4.71 6.16
C LYS A 91 5.56 -6.00 6.24
N ILE A 92 5.25 -6.99 5.40
CA ILE A 92 6.08 -8.20 5.31
C ILE A 92 7.26 -7.94 4.38
N ALA A 93 7.00 -7.46 3.17
CA ALA A 93 8.05 -7.07 2.22
C ALA A 93 7.51 -6.16 1.12
N LEU A 94 8.30 -5.16 0.72
CA LEU A 94 8.23 -4.56 -0.61
C LEU A 94 9.57 -4.87 -1.27
N ILE A 95 9.54 -5.56 -2.41
CA ILE A 95 10.73 -6.12 -3.04
C ILE A 95 10.89 -5.48 -4.41
N ALA A 96 12.09 -4.96 -4.67
CA ALA A 96 12.54 -4.64 -6.01
C ALA A 96 13.49 -5.72 -6.53
N ASN A 97 13.38 -6.08 -7.81
CA ASN A 97 14.48 -6.77 -8.49
C ASN A 97 15.58 -5.75 -8.78
N VAL A 98 16.78 -6.03 -8.29
CA VAL A 98 18.02 -5.31 -8.63
C VAL A 98 18.68 -5.98 -9.83
#